data_AF-A0AAD2CUD7-F1
#
_entry.id   AF-A0AAD2CUD7-F1
#
_cell.length_a   1.000
_cell.length_b   1.000
_cell.length_c   1.000
_cell.angle_alpha   90.00
_cell.angle_beta   90.00
_cell.angle_gamma   90.00
#
_symmetry.space_group_name_H-M   'P 1'
#
loop_
_entity.id
_entity.type
_entity.pdbx_description
1 polymer ?
#
loop_
_entity_poly.entity_id
_entity_poly.type
_entity_poly.pdbx_seq_one_letter_code
_entity_poly.pdbx_strand_id
1 'polypeptide(L)'
;MDGDNNAESLRTPLLGDAQENNDEEAVVVDETADQEQPEAEDDDSETDTVPTRNSEASSLWSRILHTNVLPDANLFLEGDYLPDASYPLKLIKFIGLTVGMIALIHTFVRTNSHFSSDRDRKLQLWQIAVFEGNYIISDSIIFFMVGRLWKQRGVDHLAWILVVLLCNSYFECQHFFSWLRHSATLYEMHCIWPWQLWAFAGTLIPLIGGVVWLHVQKAWKDGIFGIKILEMSLIAFFYLGPTITSPYFHFHHWFAGWILGMHCNFDVWWSRAAMAWCWGMYINGIAVYGRDPILTCEYAYFVSTDNRCPFVDQETAASAFDYSSSLFFGSFNDVLLNKMDPPADWRNCSAHGYHP
;
A
#
# COMPACT_ATOMS: atom_id res chain seq x y z
N MET A 1 -0.10 41.28 -57.86
CA MET A 1 -0.66 40.39 -56.82
C MET A 1 0.54 39.82 -56.06
N ASP A 2 1.39 40.64 -55.46
CA ASP A 2 1.18 41.54 -54.31
C ASP A 2 0.66 40.81 -53.07
N GLY A 3 1.41 40.92 -51.96
CA GLY A 3 0.95 40.62 -50.60
C GLY A 3 1.82 39.59 -49.85
N ASP A 4 3.04 39.89 -49.39
CA ASP A 4 3.41 40.54 -48.11
C ASP A 4 3.10 39.74 -46.81
N ASN A 5 4.15 39.65 -45.96
CA ASN A 5 4.13 39.73 -44.48
C ASN A 5 3.60 38.50 -43.69
N ASN A 6 4.12 38.08 -42.53
CA ASN A 6 5.00 38.69 -41.52
C ASN A 6 5.68 37.58 -40.67
N ALA A 7 6.88 37.89 -40.21
CA ALA A 7 7.55 37.21 -39.12
C ALA A 7 7.02 37.75 -37.77
N GLU A 8 6.56 36.87 -36.87
CA GLU A 8 6.25 37.23 -35.49
C GLU A 8 7.29 36.66 -34.53
N SER A 9 8.06 37.60 -33.99
CA SER A 9 8.91 37.52 -32.82
C SER A 9 8.03 37.40 -31.56
N LEU A 10 8.20 36.35 -30.77
CA LEU A 10 7.60 36.28 -29.43
C LEU A 10 8.66 36.49 -28.35
N ARG A 11 8.39 37.53 -27.56
CA ARG A 11 9.20 38.14 -26.52
C ARG A 11 9.16 37.34 -25.23
N THR A 12 10.32 37.29 -24.57
CA THR A 12 10.49 37.00 -23.15
C THR A 12 9.87 38.11 -22.27
N PRO A 13 9.21 37.77 -21.14
CA PRO A 13 8.90 38.75 -20.12
C PRO A 13 10.10 38.99 -19.18
N LEU A 14 10.29 40.27 -18.89
CA LEU A 14 11.29 40.86 -18.01
C LEU A 14 10.99 40.60 -16.54
N LEU A 15 12.07 40.42 -15.77
CA LEU A 15 12.14 40.59 -14.32
C LEU A 15 11.52 41.93 -13.90
N GLY A 16 10.63 41.89 -12.92
CA GLY A 16 10.19 43.06 -12.17
C GLY A 16 10.89 43.07 -10.81
N ASP A 17 11.82 44.02 -10.64
CA ASP A 17 12.33 44.45 -9.35
C ASP A 17 11.23 45.20 -8.59
N ALA A 18 10.95 44.79 -7.35
CA ALA A 18 10.14 45.56 -6.40
C ALA A 18 11.03 45.97 -5.23
N GLN A 19 11.23 47.27 -5.18
CA GLN A 19 12.06 48.04 -4.29
C GLN A 19 11.36 48.28 -2.94
N GLU A 20 12.13 48.11 -1.86
CA GLU A 20 12.21 48.96 -0.66
C GLU A 20 11.17 50.09 -0.51
N ASN A 21 10.47 50.12 0.64
CA ASN A 21 10.73 51.14 1.68
C ASN A 21 9.67 51.18 2.80
N ASN A 22 10.17 51.60 3.97
CA ASN A 22 9.54 52.51 4.93
C ASN A 22 8.64 51.97 6.07
N ASP A 23 9.23 52.01 7.26
CA ASP A 23 8.98 53.01 8.32
C ASP A 23 8.62 52.47 9.70
N GLU A 24 9.42 52.97 10.65
CA GLU A 24 9.28 52.92 12.08
C GLU A 24 7.95 53.52 12.55
N GLU A 25 7.30 52.91 13.54
CA GLU A 25 6.66 53.70 14.58
C GLU A 25 6.64 52.93 15.91
N ALA A 26 7.34 53.51 16.88
CA ALA A 26 7.29 53.16 18.28
C ALA A 26 6.04 53.76 18.92
N VAL A 27 5.27 52.95 19.65
CA VAL A 27 4.34 53.45 20.68
C VAL A 27 4.58 52.68 21.97
N VAL A 28 4.94 53.46 22.98
CA VAL A 28 5.17 53.10 24.38
C VAL A 28 3.90 53.46 25.16
N VAL A 29 3.69 52.78 26.31
CA VAL A 29 2.77 53.12 27.44
C VAL A 29 1.33 52.63 27.19
N ASP A 30 0.67 51.85 28.05
CA ASP A 30 0.55 52.01 29.50
C ASP A 30 0.18 50.71 30.24
N GLU A 31 0.56 50.68 31.51
CA GLU A 31 0.13 49.74 32.55
C GLU A 31 -1.39 49.72 32.67
N THR A 32 -1.99 48.55 32.94
CA THR A 32 -3.01 48.42 33.99
C THR A 32 -3.44 46.97 34.22
N ALA A 33 -3.53 46.65 35.50
CA ALA A 33 -4.41 45.66 36.12
C ALA A 33 -4.01 44.19 36.01
N ASP A 34 -3.19 43.80 36.99
CA ASP A 34 -3.43 42.64 37.84
C ASP A 34 -4.92 42.25 37.91
N GLN A 35 -5.27 41.17 37.22
CA GLN A 35 -6.34 40.31 37.64
C GLN A 35 -5.72 38.93 37.86
N GLU A 36 -5.38 38.67 39.12
CA GLU A 36 -5.33 37.33 39.68
C GLU A 36 -6.65 36.63 39.33
N GLN A 37 -6.64 35.87 38.24
CA GLN A 37 -7.59 34.78 38.08
C GLN A 37 -7.19 33.72 39.12
N PRO A 38 -8.11 33.28 39.98
CA PRO A 38 -7.84 32.16 40.85
C PRO A 38 -7.53 30.97 39.95
N GLU A 39 -6.31 30.46 40.07
CA GLU A 39 -5.96 29.11 39.63
C GLU A 39 -6.99 28.19 40.27
N ALA A 40 -7.98 27.78 39.45
CA ALA A 40 -8.76 26.61 39.75
C ALA A 40 -7.76 25.46 39.68
N GLU A 41 -7.18 25.12 40.83
CA GLU A 41 -6.74 23.78 41.13
C GLU A 41 -7.96 22.87 40.89
N ASP A 42 -8.15 22.47 39.64
CA ASP A 42 -8.86 21.25 39.31
C ASP A 42 -8.02 20.14 39.95
N ASP A 43 -8.34 19.90 41.22
CA ASP A 43 -8.02 18.69 41.96
C ASP A 43 -8.70 17.53 41.20
N ASP A 44 -8.09 17.17 40.07
CA ASP A 44 -8.15 15.87 39.42
C ASP A 44 -7.55 14.85 40.39
N SER A 45 -8.15 14.75 41.58
CA SER A 45 -8.25 13.52 42.31
C SER A 45 -8.97 12.56 41.38
N GLU A 46 -8.19 11.99 40.46
CA GLU A 46 -8.39 10.67 39.88
C GLU A 46 -8.75 9.80 41.08
N THR A 47 -10.05 9.75 41.33
CA THR A 47 -10.63 8.78 42.21
C THR A 47 -10.27 7.53 41.46
N ASP A 48 -9.23 6.84 41.93
CA ASP A 48 -8.89 5.47 41.60
C ASP A 48 -10.15 4.66 41.91
N THR A 49 -11.14 4.75 41.02
CA THR A 49 -12.21 3.79 40.90
C THR A 49 -11.48 2.57 40.40
N VAL A 50 -10.89 1.85 41.37
CA VAL A 50 -10.34 0.51 41.22
C VAL A 50 -11.36 -0.18 40.34
N PRO A 51 -11.03 -0.43 39.05
CA PRO A 51 -12.02 -0.86 38.10
C PRO A 51 -12.60 -2.12 38.70
N THR A 52 -13.87 -2.04 39.12
CA THR A 52 -14.58 -3.17 39.69
C THR A 52 -14.52 -4.21 38.60
N ARG A 53 -13.60 -5.15 38.84
CA ARG A 53 -13.22 -6.25 37.97
C ARG A 53 -14.42 -7.18 38.01
N ASN A 54 -15.52 -6.73 37.40
CA ASN A 54 -16.61 -7.57 37.00
C ASN A 54 -15.94 -8.56 36.06
N SER A 55 -15.59 -9.70 36.65
CA SER A 55 -15.08 -10.87 35.99
C SER A 55 -16.22 -11.40 35.12
N GLU A 56 -16.61 -10.63 34.10
CA GLU A 56 -17.20 -11.21 32.92
C GLU A 56 -16.22 -12.30 32.52
N ALA A 57 -16.70 -13.53 32.58
CA ALA A 57 -15.94 -14.71 32.23
C ALA A 57 -15.52 -14.56 30.77
N SER A 58 -14.40 -13.88 30.55
CA SER A 58 -13.81 -13.70 29.23
C SER A 58 -13.66 -15.12 28.70
N SER A 59 -14.36 -15.40 27.60
CA SER A 59 -14.39 -16.74 27.03
C SER A 59 -12.95 -17.24 26.86
N LEU A 60 -12.73 -18.54 27.07
CA LEU A 60 -11.41 -19.16 26.87
C LEU A 60 -10.80 -18.74 25.51
N TRP A 61 -11.64 -18.63 24.49
CA TRP A 61 -11.29 -18.16 23.15
C TRP A 61 -10.78 -16.73 23.13
N SER A 62 -11.40 -15.79 23.84
CA SER A 62 -10.90 -14.42 23.95
C SER A 62 -9.48 -14.39 24.51
N ARG A 63 -9.19 -15.22 25.52
CA ARG A 63 -7.84 -15.29 26.11
C ARG A 63 -6.82 -15.86 25.12
N ILE A 64 -7.17 -16.94 24.40
CA ILE A 64 -6.31 -17.56 23.39
C ILE A 64 -6.05 -16.60 22.22
N LEU A 65 -7.09 -15.96 21.69
CA LEU A 65 -7.00 -15.04 20.55
C LEU A 65 -6.17 -13.77 20.85
N HIS A 66 -6.13 -13.36 22.12
CA HIS A 66 -5.31 -12.24 22.58
C HIS A 66 -3.95 -12.65 23.15
N THR A 67 -3.57 -13.92 23.04
CA THR A 67 -2.23 -14.38 23.43
C THR A 67 -1.23 -13.98 22.35
N ASN A 68 -0.11 -13.37 22.77
CA ASN A 68 1.01 -13.06 21.90
C ASN A 68 1.80 -14.34 21.59
N VAL A 69 2.08 -14.58 20.31
CA VAL A 69 2.83 -15.76 19.84
C VAL A 69 4.29 -15.65 20.24
N LEU A 70 4.87 -14.46 20.13
CA LEU A 70 6.22 -14.19 20.60
C LEU A 70 6.12 -13.61 22.01
N PRO A 71 6.96 -14.06 22.96
CA PRO A 71 6.95 -13.48 24.29
C PRO A 71 7.19 -11.98 24.17
N ASP A 72 6.37 -11.17 24.85
CA ASP A 72 6.76 -9.81 25.18
C ASP A 72 7.89 -9.95 26.19
N ALA A 73 9.09 -10.17 25.66
CA ALA A 73 10.25 -10.34 26.49
C ALA A 73 10.36 -9.05 27.30
N ASN A 74 10.22 -9.18 28.62
CA ASN A 74 10.89 -8.29 29.56
C ASN A 74 12.38 -8.47 29.27
N LEU A 75 12.89 -7.78 28.25
CA LEU A 75 14.31 -7.79 27.91
C LEU A 75 14.99 -7.01 29.03
N PHE A 76 15.45 -7.75 30.02
CA PHE A 76 16.39 -7.23 31.00
C PHE A 76 17.73 -7.10 30.29
N LEU A 77 18.04 -5.90 29.80
CA LEU A 77 19.40 -5.56 29.39
C LEU A 77 20.10 -5.03 30.64
N GLU A 78 21.10 -5.77 31.12
CA GLU A 78 22.00 -5.28 32.18
C GLU A 78 21.33 -4.95 33.54
N GLY A 79 20.18 -5.58 33.84
CA GLY A 79 19.49 -5.42 35.12
C GLY A 79 18.47 -4.29 35.17
N ASP A 80 18.39 -3.46 34.14
CA ASP A 80 17.37 -2.42 34.02
C ASP A 80 16.12 -2.97 33.31
N TYR A 81 14.96 -2.71 33.92
CA TYR A 81 13.66 -3.03 33.35
C TYR A 81 13.33 -2.00 32.28
N LEU A 82 13.33 -2.40 31.00
CA LEU A 82 12.78 -1.60 29.91
C LEU A 82 11.25 -1.62 30.02
N PRO A 83 10.59 -0.55 30.52
CA PRO A 83 9.21 -0.64 31.03
C PRO A 83 8.14 -0.83 29.96
N ASP A 84 8.51 -0.70 28.69
CA ASP A 84 7.65 -0.96 27.56
C ASP A 84 8.47 -1.76 26.57
N ALA A 85 7.93 -2.88 26.08
CA ALA A 85 8.48 -3.61 24.94
C ALA A 85 8.85 -2.60 23.86
N SER A 86 10.15 -2.34 23.75
CA SER A 86 10.67 -1.14 23.11
C SER A 86 10.10 -1.05 21.70
N TYR A 87 9.70 0.15 21.26
CA TYR A 87 9.32 0.43 19.88
C TYR A 87 10.09 -0.43 18.84
N PRO A 88 11.45 -0.55 18.93
CA PRO A 88 12.22 -1.43 18.04
C PRO A 88 11.90 -2.93 18.17
N LEU A 89 11.61 -3.47 19.36
CA LEU A 89 11.23 -4.87 19.51
C LEU A 89 9.92 -5.17 18.78
N LYS A 90 8.90 -4.31 18.93
CA LYS A 90 7.62 -4.48 18.20
C LYS A 90 7.83 -4.41 16.69
N LEU A 91 8.69 -3.51 16.21
CA LEU A 91 9.05 -3.41 14.80
C LEU A 91 9.78 -4.67 14.29
N ILE A 92 10.77 -5.17 15.03
CA ILE A 92 11.49 -6.40 14.69
C ILE A 92 10.54 -7.60 14.66
N LYS A 93 9.64 -7.73 15.65
CA LYS A 93 8.58 -8.74 15.66
C LYS A 93 7.71 -8.64 14.41
N PHE A 94 7.27 -7.44 14.04
CA PHE A 94 6.43 -7.21 12.86
C PHE A 94 7.14 -7.60 11.56
N ILE A 95 8.39 -7.17 11.36
CA ILE A 95 9.19 -7.51 10.19
C ILE A 95 9.44 -9.03 10.13
N GLY A 96 9.86 -9.62 11.25
CA GLY A 96 10.13 -11.06 11.33
C GLY A 96 8.89 -11.90 11.03
N LEU A 97 7.72 -11.52 11.59
CA LEU A 97 6.45 -12.16 11.28
C LEU A 97 6.06 -12.01 9.81
N THR A 98 6.28 -10.82 9.22
CA THR A 98 5.99 -10.56 7.81
C THR A 98 6.84 -11.46 6.90
N VAL A 99 8.15 -11.50 7.10
CA VAL A 99 9.06 -12.36 6.31
C VAL A 99 8.72 -13.84 6.51
N GLY A 100 8.45 -14.25 7.76
CA GLY A 100 8.04 -15.62 8.07
C GLY A 100 6.71 -16.02 7.39
N MET A 101 5.74 -15.12 7.35
CA MET A 101 4.46 -15.32 6.66
C MET A 101 4.65 -15.40 5.15
N ILE A 102 5.45 -14.53 4.54
CA ILE A 102 5.78 -14.59 3.10
C ILE A 102 6.39 -15.96 2.78
N ALA A 103 7.37 -16.42 3.57
CA ALA A 103 8.01 -17.72 3.39
C ALA A 103 7.02 -18.88 3.54
N LEU A 104 6.15 -18.83 4.55
CA LEU A 104 5.11 -19.84 4.80
C LEU A 104 4.13 -19.93 3.62
N ILE A 105 3.58 -18.79 3.20
CA ILE A 105 2.61 -18.72 2.11
C ILE A 105 3.26 -19.13 0.79
N HIS A 106 4.45 -18.61 0.47
CA HIS A 106 5.20 -19.00 -0.73
C HIS A 106 5.46 -20.52 -0.78
N THR A 107 5.85 -21.12 0.36
CA THR A 107 6.07 -22.57 0.46
C THR A 107 4.77 -23.35 0.27
N PHE A 108 3.68 -22.91 0.90
CA PHE A 108 2.36 -23.52 0.78
C PHE A 108 1.87 -23.48 -0.68
N VAL A 109 1.89 -22.30 -1.29
CA VAL A 109 1.59 -22.02 -2.70
C VAL A 109 2.36 -22.96 -3.63
N ARG A 110 3.67 -23.05 -3.44
CA ARG A 110 4.58 -23.81 -4.31
C ARG A 110 4.41 -25.32 -4.18
N THR A 111 4.18 -25.81 -2.96
CA THR A 111 4.08 -27.26 -2.69
C THR A 111 2.77 -27.84 -3.20
N ASN A 112 1.71 -27.04 -3.20
CA ASN A 112 0.40 -27.46 -3.66
C ASN A 112 0.27 -27.30 -5.19
N SER A 113 0.44 -28.41 -5.90
CA SER A 113 0.40 -28.47 -7.38
C SER A 113 -0.86 -27.83 -7.98
N HIS A 114 -2.01 -27.92 -7.29
CA HIS A 114 -3.27 -27.30 -7.72
C HIS A 114 -3.20 -25.78 -7.87
N PHE A 115 -2.37 -25.11 -7.08
CA PHE A 115 -2.21 -23.66 -7.19
C PHE A 115 -1.09 -23.25 -8.15
N SER A 116 -0.27 -24.20 -8.60
CA SER A 116 0.95 -23.92 -9.37
C SER A 116 0.74 -23.66 -10.88
N SER A 117 -0.49 -23.77 -11.40
CA SER A 117 -0.74 -23.59 -12.84
C SER A 117 -0.64 -22.13 -13.28
N ASP A 118 -1.12 -21.21 -12.44
CA ASP A 118 -1.31 -19.79 -12.79
C ASP A 118 -0.21 -18.91 -12.14
N ARG A 119 0.90 -19.50 -11.72
CA ARG A 119 1.93 -18.86 -10.90
C ARG A 119 3.30 -18.94 -11.53
N ASP A 120 4.14 -17.97 -11.18
CA ASP A 120 5.54 -18.01 -11.58
C ASP A 120 6.26 -19.13 -10.82
N ARG A 121 6.39 -20.28 -11.48
CA ARG A 121 7.12 -21.45 -10.96
C ARG A 121 8.61 -21.17 -10.77
N LYS A 122 9.13 -20.11 -11.38
CA LYS A 122 10.54 -19.74 -11.29
C LYS A 122 10.84 -18.88 -10.06
N LEU A 123 9.83 -18.23 -9.48
CA LEU A 123 10.01 -17.42 -8.28
C LEU A 123 10.47 -18.31 -7.11
N GLN A 124 11.63 -18.00 -6.57
CA GLN A 124 12.22 -18.69 -5.42
C GLN A 124 12.30 -17.73 -4.23
N LEU A 125 12.16 -18.27 -3.02
CA LEU A 125 12.19 -17.49 -1.79
C LEU A 125 13.48 -16.65 -1.64
N TRP A 126 14.63 -17.16 -2.10
CA TRP A 126 15.88 -16.40 -2.05
C TRP A 126 15.86 -15.18 -3.00
N GLN A 127 15.13 -15.24 -4.12
CA GLN A 127 14.99 -14.11 -5.03
C GLN A 127 14.17 -13.00 -4.38
N ILE A 128 13.07 -13.36 -3.71
CA ILE A 128 12.29 -12.40 -2.91
C ILE A 128 13.18 -11.76 -1.84
N ALA A 129 13.95 -12.57 -1.10
CA ALA A 129 14.82 -12.07 -0.04
C ALA A 129 15.93 -11.12 -0.57
N VAL A 130 16.58 -11.48 -1.68
CA VAL A 130 17.73 -10.73 -2.22
C VAL A 130 17.30 -9.49 -3.01
N PHE A 131 16.31 -9.62 -3.90
CA PHE A 131 15.94 -8.55 -4.81
C PHE A 131 14.84 -7.64 -4.24
N GLU A 132 14.00 -8.16 -3.35
CA GLU A 132 12.83 -7.44 -2.84
C GLU A 132 12.88 -7.17 -1.35
N GLY A 133 13.80 -7.81 -0.62
CA GLY A 133 13.89 -7.74 0.85
C GLY A 133 13.99 -6.30 1.38
N ASN A 134 14.78 -5.44 0.74
CA ASN A 134 14.91 -4.03 1.14
C ASN A 134 13.58 -3.28 1.03
N TYR A 135 12.81 -3.53 -0.04
CA TYR A 135 11.50 -2.91 -0.22
C TYR A 135 10.49 -3.47 0.76
N ILE A 136 10.46 -4.78 0.99
CA ILE A 136 9.57 -5.42 1.98
C ILE A 136 9.83 -4.86 3.38
N ILE A 137 11.10 -4.67 3.76
CA ILE A 137 11.48 -4.05 5.04
C ILE A 137 11.02 -2.59 5.09
N SER A 138 11.26 -1.81 4.02
CA SER A 138 10.80 -0.41 3.95
C SER A 138 9.29 -0.30 4.08
N ASP A 139 8.55 -1.09 3.30
CA ASP A 139 7.09 -1.16 3.30
C ASP A 139 6.56 -1.58 4.68
N SER A 140 7.27 -2.47 5.38
CA SER A 140 6.96 -2.86 6.77
C SER A 140 7.21 -1.75 7.77
N ILE A 141 8.31 -1.00 7.64
CA ILE A 141 8.62 0.15 8.51
C ILE A 141 7.56 1.24 8.35
N ILE A 142 7.21 1.58 7.11
CA ILE A 142 6.19 2.59 6.81
C ILE A 142 4.83 2.11 7.31
N PHE A 143 4.47 0.83 7.07
CA PHE A 143 3.20 0.30 7.54
C PHE A 143 3.12 0.29 9.07
N PHE A 144 4.22 -0.05 9.74
CA PHE A 144 4.32 0.03 11.19
C PHE A 144 4.14 1.46 11.71
N MET A 145 4.79 2.45 11.06
CA MET A 145 4.77 3.88 11.41
C MET A 145 3.47 4.60 11.08
N VAL A 146 2.85 4.37 9.92
CA VAL A 146 1.58 5.02 9.59
C VAL A 146 0.42 4.27 10.27
N GLY A 147 0.52 2.95 10.32
CA GLY A 147 -0.40 2.03 10.96
C GLY A 147 -0.44 2.11 12.48
N ARG A 148 0.41 2.91 13.14
CA ARG A 148 0.38 3.09 14.60
C ARG A 148 0.51 1.79 15.38
N LEU A 149 1.18 0.78 14.80
CA LEU A 149 1.30 -0.56 15.38
C LEU A 149 2.06 -0.56 16.71
N TRP A 150 2.94 0.42 16.94
CA TRP A 150 3.61 0.56 18.24
C TRP A 150 2.64 0.91 19.38
N LYS A 151 1.53 1.58 19.09
CA LYS A 151 0.47 1.91 20.06
C LYS A 151 -0.53 0.77 20.25
N GLN A 152 -0.61 -0.14 19.29
CA GLN A 152 -1.54 -1.26 19.36
C GLN A 152 -1.01 -2.38 20.27
N ARG A 153 -1.94 -3.21 20.72
CA ARG A 153 -1.71 -4.31 21.65
C ARG A 153 -1.09 -5.51 20.92
N GLY A 154 0.22 -5.44 20.69
CA GLY A 154 1.02 -6.48 20.04
C GLY A 154 0.72 -6.61 18.54
N VAL A 155 1.74 -6.84 17.72
CA VAL A 155 1.59 -7.15 16.28
C VAL A 155 1.53 -8.67 16.03
N ASP A 156 1.69 -9.43 17.11
CA ASP A 156 1.98 -10.85 17.17
C ASP A 156 0.91 -11.64 17.94
N HIS A 157 -0.22 -11.02 18.25
CA HIS A 157 -1.33 -11.73 18.88
C HIS A 157 -2.04 -12.65 17.88
N LEU A 158 -2.56 -13.77 18.37
CA LEU A 158 -3.10 -14.82 17.52
C LEU A 158 -4.26 -14.36 16.63
N ALA A 159 -5.17 -13.49 17.11
CA ALA A 159 -6.25 -12.98 16.28
C ALA A 159 -5.75 -12.18 15.05
N TRP A 160 -4.65 -11.43 15.18
CA TRP A 160 -4.07 -10.71 14.06
C TRP A 160 -3.51 -11.69 13.02
N ILE A 161 -2.67 -12.61 13.50
CA ILE A 161 -2.03 -13.66 12.69
C ILE A 161 -3.09 -14.51 11.97
N LEU A 162 -4.16 -14.90 12.66
CA LEU A 162 -5.24 -15.68 12.07
C LEU A 162 -5.97 -14.90 10.97
N VAL A 163 -6.26 -13.61 11.15
CA VAL A 163 -6.90 -12.81 10.10
C VAL A 163 -5.96 -12.65 8.89
N VAL A 164 -4.67 -12.43 9.11
CA VAL A 164 -3.66 -12.41 8.03
C VAL A 164 -3.65 -13.74 7.26
N LEU A 165 -3.60 -14.87 7.96
CA LEU A 165 -3.59 -16.21 7.35
C LEU A 165 -4.91 -16.55 6.64
N LEU A 166 -6.05 -16.15 7.21
CA LEU A 166 -7.37 -16.32 6.59
C LEU A 166 -7.48 -15.49 5.31
N CYS A 167 -6.97 -14.26 5.32
CA CYS A 167 -6.90 -13.42 4.12
C CYS A 167 -6.06 -14.08 3.03
N ASN A 168 -4.86 -14.58 3.38
CA ASN A 168 -4.02 -15.31 2.43
C ASN A 168 -4.76 -16.52 1.87
N SER A 169 -5.33 -17.36 2.74
CA SER A 169 -6.10 -18.54 2.33
C SER A 169 -7.28 -18.18 1.41
N TYR A 170 -7.95 -17.06 1.68
CA TYR A 170 -9.05 -16.56 0.87
C TYR A 170 -8.59 -16.22 -0.56
N PHE A 171 -7.52 -15.45 -0.74
CA PHE A 171 -6.99 -15.11 -2.07
C PHE A 171 -6.50 -16.34 -2.83
N GLU A 172 -5.82 -17.25 -2.13
CA GLU A 172 -5.41 -18.53 -2.69
C GLU A 172 -6.61 -19.36 -3.19
N CYS A 173 -7.69 -19.39 -2.42
CA CYS A 173 -8.90 -20.13 -2.77
C CYS A 173 -9.67 -19.54 -3.96
N GLN A 174 -9.45 -18.28 -4.34
CA GLN A 174 -10.15 -17.69 -5.49
C GLN A 174 -9.88 -18.47 -6.78
N HIS A 175 -8.69 -19.06 -6.92
CA HIS A 175 -8.36 -19.90 -8.08
C HIS A 175 -9.25 -21.13 -8.22
N PHE A 176 -9.86 -21.66 -7.16
CA PHE A 176 -10.75 -22.82 -7.30
C PHE A 176 -12.05 -22.48 -8.03
N PHE A 177 -12.39 -21.21 -8.12
CA PHE A 177 -13.61 -20.73 -8.76
C PHE A 177 -13.25 -20.12 -10.11
N SER A 178 -13.52 -20.85 -11.20
CA SER A 178 -13.25 -20.37 -12.56
C SER A 178 -13.86 -19.01 -12.85
N TRP A 179 -15.06 -18.73 -12.31
CA TRP A 179 -15.76 -17.45 -12.46
C TRP A 179 -15.15 -16.28 -11.67
N LEU A 180 -14.18 -16.53 -10.79
CA LEU A 180 -13.38 -15.47 -10.13
C LEU A 180 -12.10 -15.13 -10.91
N ARG A 181 -11.74 -15.93 -11.93
CA ARG A 181 -10.51 -15.74 -12.72
C ARG A 181 -10.70 -14.75 -13.87
N HIS A 182 -11.26 -13.58 -13.57
CA HIS A 182 -11.48 -12.52 -14.55
C HIS A 182 -10.75 -11.25 -14.14
N SER A 183 -10.26 -10.50 -15.12
CA SER A 183 -9.69 -9.18 -14.88
C SER A 183 -10.80 -8.12 -14.72
N ALA A 184 -10.49 -7.04 -14.00
CA ALA A 184 -11.40 -5.91 -13.81
C ALA A 184 -11.19 -4.83 -14.89
N THR A 185 -11.25 -5.21 -16.16
CA THR A 185 -11.22 -4.27 -17.30
C THR A 185 -12.64 -3.93 -17.75
N LEU A 186 -12.84 -2.76 -18.39
CA LEU A 186 -14.17 -2.39 -18.93
C LEU A 186 -14.70 -3.44 -19.92
N TYR A 187 -13.82 -3.99 -20.76
CA TYR A 187 -14.19 -5.05 -21.70
C TYR A 187 -14.60 -6.33 -20.98
N GLU A 188 -13.81 -6.81 -20.01
CA GLU A 188 -14.15 -8.02 -19.25
C GLU A 188 -15.44 -7.86 -18.46
N MET A 189 -15.61 -6.74 -17.76
CA MET A 189 -16.84 -6.43 -17.05
C MET A 189 -18.06 -6.42 -17.98
N HIS A 190 -17.93 -5.80 -19.17
CA HIS A 190 -19.05 -5.65 -20.08
C HIS A 190 -19.39 -6.93 -20.86
N CYS A 191 -18.38 -7.66 -21.33
CA CYS A 191 -18.53 -8.70 -22.34
C CYS A 191 -18.35 -10.12 -21.81
N ILE A 192 -17.54 -10.32 -20.77
CA ILE A 192 -17.07 -11.65 -20.37
C ILE A 192 -17.57 -12.05 -18.98
N TRP A 193 -17.68 -11.09 -18.05
CA TRP A 193 -18.00 -11.36 -16.66
C TRP A 193 -19.29 -12.19 -16.51
N PRO A 194 -19.18 -13.38 -15.89
CA PRO A 194 -20.35 -14.19 -15.64
C PRO A 194 -21.23 -13.54 -14.56
N TRP A 195 -22.52 -13.84 -14.53
CA TRP A 195 -23.46 -13.25 -13.57
C TRP A 195 -23.07 -13.53 -12.11
N GLN A 196 -22.39 -14.66 -11.84
CA GLN A 196 -21.86 -15.00 -10.52
C GLN A 196 -20.85 -13.96 -10.02
N LEU A 197 -20.00 -13.46 -10.92
CA LEU A 197 -19.02 -12.44 -10.60
C LEU A 197 -19.70 -11.09 -10.31
N TRP A 198 -20.77 -10.76 -11.04
CA TRP A 198 -21.61 -9.59 -10.74
C TRP A 198 -22.29 -9.69 -9.37
N ALA A 199 -22.84 -10.85 -9.02
CA ALA A 199 -23.46 -11.07 -7.71
C ALA A 199 -22.42 -10.98 -6.57
N PHE A 200 -21.23 -11.53 -6.80
CA PHE A 200 -20.10 -11.42 -5.90
C PHE A 200 -19.66 -9.96 -5.73
N ALA A 201 -19.44 -9.22 -6.81
CA ALA A 201 -19.09 -7.80 -6.78
C ALA A 201 -20.17 -6.95 -6.09
N GLY A 202 -21.45 -7.22 -6.39
CA GLY A 202 -22.58 -6.56 -5.75
C GLY A 202 -22.69 -6.80 -4.25
N THR A 203 -22.09 -7.88 -3.73
CA THR A 203 -21.98 -8.14 -2.29
C THR A 203 -20.72 -7.53 -1.68
N LEU A 204 -19.60 -7.63 -2.40
CA LEU A 204 -18.30 -7.16 -1.94
C LEU A 204 -18.23 -5.63 -1.85
N ILE A 205 -18.77 -4.92 -2.85
CA ILE A 205 -18.74 -3.44 -2.89
C ILE A 205 -19.43 -2.82 -1.66
N PRO A 206 -20.67 -3.21 -1.28
CA PRO A 206 -21.30 -2.72 -0.05
C PRO A 206 -20.52 -3.08 1.22
N LEU A 207 -19.89 -4.26 1.28
CA LEU A 207 -19.10 -4.66 2.43
C LEU A 207 -17.87 -3.77 2.61
N ILE A 208 -17.10 -3.56 1.52
CA ILE A 208 -15.95 -2.64 1.52
C ILE A 208 -16.40 -1.21 1.81
N GLY A 209 -17.48 -0.75 1.16
CA GLY A 209 -18.06 0.57 1.40
C GLY A 209 -18.50 0.77 2.84
N GLY A 210 -19.07 -0.24 3.48
CA GLY A 210 -19.42 -0.24 4.90
C GLY A 210 -18.20 -0.10 5.81
N VAL A 211 -17.12 -0.84 5.55
CA VAL A 211 -15.86 -0.71 6.30
C VAL A 211 -15.27 0.69 6.14
N VAL A 212 -15.21 1.23 4.92
CA VAL A 212 -14.71 2.59 4.67
C VAL A 212 -15.59 3.63 5.39
N TRP A 213 -16.91 3.49 5.30
CA TRP A 213 -17.86 4.38 5.98
C TRP A 213 -17.65 4.38 7.50
N LEU A 214 -17.47 3.20 8.12
CA LEU A 214 -17.18 3.09 9.55
C LEU A 214 -15.87 3.79 9.94
N HIS A 215 -14.82 3.69 9.12
CA HIS A 215 -13.56 4.41 9.35
C HIS A 215 -13.75 5.92 9.23
N VAL A 216 -14.48 6.40 8.22
CA VAL A 216 -14.76 7.83 8.05
C VAL A 216 -15.57 8.36 9.23
N GLN A 217 -16.63 7.65 9.62
CA GLN A 217 -17.46 8.04 10.77
C GLN A 217 -16.65 8.08 12.07
N LYS A 218 -15.77 7.09 12.30
CA LYS A 218 -14.90 7.05 13.47
C LYS A 218 -13.88 8.20 13.44
N ALA A 219 -13.24 8.44 12.31
CA ALA A 219 -12.29 9.55 12.12
C ALA A 219 -12.94 10.92 12.37
N TRP A 220 -14.19 11.09 11.92
CA TRP A 220 -14.96 12.30 12.13
C TRP A 220 -15.31 12.51 13.61
N LYS A 221 -15.83 11.47 14.28
CA LYS A 221 -16.16 11.52 15.71
C LYS A 221 -14.94 11.81 16.59
N ASP A 222 -13.78 11.27 16.21
CA ASP A 222 -12.52 11.46 16.95
C ASP A 222 -11.82 12.78 16.56
N GLY A 223 -12.35 13.57 15.62
CA GLY A 223 -11.76 14.84 15.18
C GLY A 223 -10.45 14.71 14.37
N ILE A 224 -10.12 13.52 13.88
CA ILE A 224 -8.85 13.24 13.17
C ILE A 224 -9.02 13.04 11.65
N PHE A 225 -10.21 13.29 11.10
CA PHE A 225 -10.49 13.08 9.68
C PHE A 225 -9.51 13.84 8.76
N GLY A 226 -9.24 15.11 9.05
CA GLY A 226 -8.30 15.92 8.26
C GLY A 226 -6.88 15.34 8.26
N ILE A 227 -6.41 14.84 9.41
CA ILE A 227 -5.11 14.17 9.52
C ILE A 227 -5.09 12.91 8.64
N LYS A 228 -6.16 12.13 8.62
CA LYS A 228 -6.25 10.93 7.77
C LYS A 228 -6.18 11.25 6.29
N ILE A 229 -6.90 12.27 5.83
CA ILE A 229 -6.85 12.71 4.44
C ILE A 229 -5.44 13.19 4.07
N LEU A 230 -4.77 13.93 4.96
CA LEU A 230 -3.40 14.38 4.74
C LEU A 230 -2.43 13.19 4.66
N GLU A 231 -2.49 12.24 5.59
CA GLU A 231 -1.64 11.04 5.57
C GLU A 231 -1.83 10.24 4.27
N MET A 232 -3.08 9.99 3.87
CA MET A 232 -3.41 9.28 2.62
C MET A 232 -2.88 10.04 1.40
N SER A 233 -3.02 11.37 1.38
CA SER A 233 -2.55 12.22 0.28
C SER A 233 -1.03 12.21 0.16
N LEU A 234 -0.31 12.24 1.29
CA LEU A 234 1.16 12.15 1.29
C LEU A 234 1.63 10.79 0.79
N ILE A 235 1.01 9.69 1.22
CA ILE A 235 1.33 8.35 0.71
C ILE A 235 1.06 8.27 -0.79
N ALA A 236 -0.10 8.73 -1.26
CA ALA A 236 -0.41 8.75 -2.68
C ALA A 236 0.61 9.62 -3.46
N PHE A 237 0.96 10.79 -2.96
CA PHE A 237 1.91 11.69 -3.62
C PHE A 237 3.30 11.06 -3.76
N PHE A 238 3.84 10.45 -2.70
CA PHE A 238 5.21 9.91 -2.72
C PHE A 238 5.32 8.53 -3.38
N TYR A 239 4.28 7.68 -3.28
CA TYR A 239 4.35 6.30 -3.78
C TYR A 239 3.57 6.06 -5.08
N LEU A 240 2.46 6.78 -5.30
CA LEU A 240 1.61 6.65 -6.48
C LEU A 240 1.90 7.73 -7.53
N GLY A 241 2.20 8.95 -7.09
CA GLY A 241 2.45 10.09 -7.96
C GLY A 241 3.55 9.85 -9.01
N PRO A 242 4.74 9.31 -8.63
CA PRO A 242 5.80 9.04 -9.59
C PRO A 242 5.47 7.95 -10.60
N THR A 243 4.48 7.11 -10.31
CA THR A 243 4.22 5.88 -11.06
C THR A 243 3.00 6.00 -11.98
N ILE A 244 2.00 6.82 -11.62
CA ILE A 244 0.75 6.98 -12.37
C ILE A 244 0.93 7.57 -13.77
N THR A 245 2.05 8.23 -14.05
CA THR A 245 2.36 8.78 -15.37
C THR A 245 2.90 7.74 -16.34
N SER A 246 3.29 6.56 -15.87
CA SER A 246 3.73 5.48 -16.75
C SER A 246 2.54 4.93 -17.55
N PRO A 247 2.66 4.78 -18.87
CA PRO A 247 1.62 4.11 -19.68
C PRO A 247 1.46 2.63 -19.32
N TYR A 248 2.39 2.07 -18.53
CA TYR A 248 2.39 0.70 -18.04
C TYR A 248 1.97 0.58 -16.57
N PHE A 249 1.49 1.68 -15.98
CA PHE A 249 1.03 1.69 -14.62
C PHE A 249 -0.13 0.70 -14.42
N HIS A 250 0.09 -0.26 -13.52
CA HIS A 250 -0.94 -1.18 -13.07
C HIS A 250 -0.98 -1.16 -11.54
N PHE A 251 -2.10 -0.66 -10.99
CA PHE A 251 -2.24 -0.60 -9.55
C PHE A 251 -2.67 -1.96 -8.99
N HIS A 252 -1.67 -2.74 -8.58
CA HIS A 252 -1.92 -4.03 -7.97
C HIS A 252 -2.72 -3.90 -6.67
N HIS A 253 -3.77 -4.72 -6.55
CA HIS A 253 -4.68 -4.68 -5.41
C HIS A 253 -3.99 -4.98 -4.07
N TRP A 254 -2.89 -5.75 -4.05
CA TRP A 254 -2.11 -5.95 -2.81
C TRP A 254 -1.39 -4.69 -2.33
N PHE A 255 -1.02 -3.76 -3.22
CA PHE A 255 -0.59 -2.40 -2.83
C PHE A 255 -1.75 -1.54 -2.35
N ALA A 256 -2.93 -1.70 -2.93
CA ALA A 256 -4.14 -1.06 -2.39
C ALA A 256 -4.37 -1.49 -0.93
N GLY A 257 -4.14 -2.77 -0.62
CA GLY A 257 -4.14 -3.30 0.74
C GLY A 257 -3.08 -2.67 1.62
N TRP A 258 -1.85 -2.58 1.13
CA TRP A 258 -0.78 -1.89 1.87
C TRP A 258 -1.19 -0.46 2.24
N ILE A 259 -1.64 0.36 1.27
CA ILE A 259 -2.07 1.74 1.51
C ILE A 259 -3.26 1.79 2.47
N LEU A 260 -4.33 1.05 2.17
CA LEU A 260 -5.57 1.09 2.96
C LEU A 260 -5.34 0.60 4.39
N GLY A 261 -4.58 -0.49 4.55
CA GLY A 261 -4.29 -1.11 5.84
C GLY A 261 -3.62 -0.12 6.79
N MET A 262 -2.65 0.68 6.34
CA MET A 262 -2.00 1.69 7.18
C MET A 262 -2.96 2.68 7.84
N HIS A 263 -4.12 2.92 7.24
CA HIS A 263 -5.13 3.84 7.76
C HIS A 263 -6.21 3.15 8.59
N CYS A 264 -6.29 1.81 8.57
CA CYS A 264 -7.18 0.99 9.39
C CYS A 264 -6.68 0.83 10.84
N ASN A 265 -6.22 1.90 11.48
CA ASN A 265 -5.46 1.84 12.72
C ASN A 265 -6.20 2.33 13.99
N PHE A 266 -7.54 2.32 13.99
CA PHE A 266 -8.32 2.61 15.19
C PHE A 266 -8.25 1.46 16.19
N ASP A 267 -8.31 1.77 17.49
CA ASP A 267 -8.29 0.76 18.55
C ASP A 267 -9.67 0.08 18.76
N VAL A 268 -10.23 -0.44 17.68
CA VAL A 268 -11.50 -1.16 17.64
C VAL A 268 -11.33 -2.44 16.82
N TRP A 269 -12.02 -3.50 17.22
CA TRP A 269 -11.76 -4.85 16.69
C TRP A 269 -11.92 -4.92 15.15
N TRP A 270 -12.91 -4.23 14.58
CA TRP A 270 -13.17 -4.25 13.13
C TRP A 270 -12.09 -3.51 12.33
N SER A 271 -11.51 -2.45 12.90
CA SER A 271 -10.41 -1.71 12.28
C SER A 271 -9.15 -2.55 12.28
N ARG A 272 -8.83 -3.18 13.42
CA ARG A 272 -7.69 -4.10 13.54
C ARG A 272 -7.84 -5.30 12.60
N ALA A 273 -9.04 -5.87 12.49
CA ALA A 273 -9.33 -6.95 11.55
C ALA A 273 -9.16 -6.48 10.08
N ALA A 274 -9.65 -5.30 9.72
CA ALA A 274 -9.47 -4.74 8.38
C ALA A 274 -7.99 -4.49 8.06
N MET A 275 -7.22 -3.97 9.02
CA MET A 275 -5.78 -3.76 8.89
C MET A 275 -5.02 -5.07 8.68
N ALA A 276 -5.31 -6.08 9.50
CA ALA A 276 -4.73 -7.42 9.38
C ALA A 276 -5.07 -8.07 8.03
N TRP A 277 -6.32 -7.93 7.58
CA TRP A 277 -6.77 -8.42 6.29
C TRP A 277 -6.01 -7.74 5.15
N CYS A 278 -5.94 -6.41 5.15
CA CYS A 278 -5.20 -5.65 4.15
C CYS A 278 -3.70 -5.99 4.12
N TRP A 279 -3.09 -6.20 5.29
CA TRP A 279 -1.70 -6.68 5.38
C TRP A 279 -1.55 -8.12 4.86
N GLY A 280 -2.53 -8.98 5.11
CA GLY A 280 -2.56 -10.34 4.57
C GLY A 280 -2.64 -10.36 3.05
N MET A 281 -3.42 -9.46 2.44
CA MET A 281 -3.48 -9.27 0.99
C MET A 281 -2.12 -8.82 0.43
N TYR A 282 -1.45 -7.90 1.13
CA TYR A 282 -0.08 -7.47 0.79
C TYR A 282 0.93 -8.62 0.81
N ILE A 283 0.96 -9.40 1.91
CA ILE A 283 1.80 -10.59 2.06
C ILE A 283 1.52 -11.62 0.96
N ASN A 284 0.25 -11.86 0.65
CA ASN A 284 -0.14 -12.82 -0.39
C ASN A 284 0.42 -12.42 -1.75
N GLY A 285 0.25 -11.15 -2.13
CA GLY A 285 0.80 -10.59 -3.37
C GLY A 285 2.30 -10.85 -3.48
N ILE A 286 3.07 -10.49 -2.44
CA ILE A 286 4.52 -10.72 -2.41
C ILE A 286 4.87 -12.21 -2.54
N ALA A 287 4.19 -13.06 -1.78
CA ALA A 287 4.50 -14.48 -1.72
C ALA A 287 4.25 -15.20 -3.05
N VAL A 288 3.25 -14.75 -3.82
CA VAL A 288 2.81 -15.40 -5.06
C VAL A 288 3.47 -14.79 -6.29
N TYR A 289 3.57 -13.45 -6.34
CA TYR A 289 3.95 -12.70 -7.54
C TYR A 289 5.26 -11.92 -7.36
N GLY A 290 5.83 -11.91 -6.16
CA GLY A 290 6.89 -10.98 -5.80
C GLY A 290 6.30 -9.65 -5.31
N ARG A 291 7.13 -8.85 -4.65
CA ARG A 291 6.76 -7.52 -4.16
C ARG A 291 6.29 -6.63 -5.28
N ASP A 292 6.87 -6.80 -6.47
CA ASP A 292 6.35 -6.27 -7.73
C ASP A 292 5.97 -4.77 -7.59
N PRO A 293 6.89 -3.80 -7.80
CA PRO A 293 6.55 -2.39 -7.65
C PRO A 293 5.35 -2.01 -8.52
N ILE A 294 4.69 -0.89 -8.19
CA ILE A 294 3.54 -0.27 -8.89
C ILE A 294 3.74 -0.06 -10.43
N LEU A 295 4.91 -0.42 -11.00
CA LEU A 295 5.35 -0.22 -12.38
C LEU A 295 5.72 -1.51 -13.16
N THR A 296 5.37 -2.71 -12.73
CA THR A 296 5.95 -3.95 -13.29
C THR A 296 5.56 -4.36 -14.69
N CYS A 297 4.53 -3.85 -15.35
CA CYS A 297 4.45 -4.10 -16.79
C CYS A 297 5.70 -3.53 -17.51
N GLU A 298 6.28 -2.44 -16.98
CA GLU A 298 7.53 -1.85 -17.46
C GLU A 298 8.77 -2.56 -16.90
N TYR A 299 8.80 -2.94 -15.62
CA TYR A 299 9.96 -3.65 -15.03
C TYR A 299 10.05 -5.11 -15.48
N ALA A 300 8.94 -5.82 -15.65
CA ALA A 300 8.93 -7.16 -16.25
C ALA A 300 9.28 -7.09 -17.75
N TYR A 301 8.84 -6.05 -18.47
CA TYR A 301 9.33 -5.76 -19.82
C TYR A 301 10.84 -5.52 -19.81
N PHE A 302 11.34 -4.58 -18.99
CA PHE A 302 12.77 -4.28 -18.81
C PHE A 302 13.58 -5.51 -18.43
N VAL A 303 13.13 -6.33 -17.46
CA VAL A 303 13.79 -7.58 -17.07
C VAL A 303 13.74 -8.60 -18.21
N SER A 304 12.64 -8.69 -18.96
CA SER A 304 12.54 -9.60 -20.10
C SER A 304 13.45 -9.20 -21.27
N THR A 305 13.60 -7.89 -21.52
CA THR A 305 14.45 -7.34 -22.59
C THR A 305 15.93 -7.29 -22.19
N ASP A 306 16.27 -6.83 -20.98
CA ASP A 306 17.66 -6.65 -20.53
C ASP A 306 18.27 -7.94 -19.97
N ASN A 307 17.49 -8.84 -19.34
CA ASN A 307 18.02 -10.15 -18.88
C ASN A 307 17.92 -11.26 -19.94
N ARG A 308 17.71 -10.91 -21.21
CA ARG A 308 17.68 -11.84 -22.36
C ARG A 308 16.80 -13.07 -22.09
N CYS A 309 15.55 -12.84 -21.71
CA CYS A 309 14.64 -13.96 -21.52
C CYS A 309 14.43 -14.70 -22.85
N PRO A 310 14.58 -16.05 -22.90
CA PRO A 310 14.54 -16.83 -24.14
C PRO A 310 13.16 -16.87 -24.81
N PHE A 311 12.15 -16.21 -24.21
CA PHE A 311 10.79 -16.06 -24.73
C PHE A 311 10.59 -14.73 -25.47
N VAL A 312 11.52 -13.79 -25.36
CA VAL A 312 11.60 -12.68 -26.30
C VAL A 312 12.36 -13.25 -27.49
N ASP A 313 11.63 -13.57 -28.55
CA ASP A 313 12.19 -14.24 -29.73
C ASP A 313 13.50 -13.57 -30.15
N GLN A 314 14.46 -14.41 -30.55
CA GLN A 314 15.80 -13.95 -30.90
C GLN A 314 15.79 -12.88 -32.02
N GLU A 315 14.74 -12.83 -32.84
CA GLU A 315 14.52 -11.77 -33.84
C GLU A 315 14.12 -10.42 -33.22
N THR A 316 13.28 -10.43 -32.19
CA THR A 316 12.90 -9.23 -31.42
C THR A 316 14.04 -8.77 -30.49
N ALA A 317 14.79 -9.73 -29.93
CA ALA A 317 15.97 -9.44 -29.12
C ALA A 317 17.17 -8.99 -29.97
N ALA A 318 17.36 -9.51 -31.19
CA ALA A 318 18.41 -9.06 -32.11
C ALA A 318 18.16 -7.64 -32.64
N SER A 319 16.89 -7.28 -32.88
CA SER A 319 16.53 -5.90 -33.21
C SER A 319 16.67 -4.94 -32.01
N ALA A 320 16.60 -5.42 -30.77
CA ALA A 320 16.92 -4.63 -29.58
C ALA A 320 18.44 -4.57 -29.28
N PHE A 321 19.20 -5.63 -29.58
CA PHE A 321 20.65 -5.70 -29.31
C PHE A 321 21.51 -4.93 -30.32
N ASP A 322 21.04 -4.69 -31.55
CA ASP A 322 21.76 -3.85 -32.52
C ASP A 322 21.68 -2.33 -32.18
N TYR A 323 20.91 -1.96 -31.15
CA TYR A 323 20.84 -0.59 -30.63
C TYR A 323 21.84 -0.29 -29.51
N SER A 324 22.45 -1.30 -28.87
CA SER A 324 23.37 -1.05 -27.74
C SER A 324 24.75 -0.55 -28.17
N SER A 325 25.09 -0.60 -29.46
CA SER A 325 26.36 -0.14 -30.01
C SER A 325 26.29 1.29 -30.59
N SER A 326 25.08 1.85 -30.80
CA SER A 326 24.86 3.21 -31.32
C SER A 326 24.39 4.21 -30.25
N LEU A 327 24.08 3.74 -29.04
CA LEU A 327 23.48 4.53 -27.95
C LEU A 327 24.41 5.50 -27.20
N PHE A 328 25.68 5.64 -27.58
CA PHE A 328 26.54 6.64 -26.92
C PHE A 328 26.43 8.05 -27.50
N PHE A 329 25.89 8.25 -28.72
CA PHE A 329 25.72 9.60 -29.30
C PHE A 329 24.55 9.79 -30.31
N GLY A 330 23.69 8.79 -30.52
CA GLY A 330 22.61 8.85 -31.52
C GLY A 330 21.20 9.08 -30.93
N SER A 331 20.62 10.24 -31.22
CA SER A 331 19.18 10.61 -31.19
C SER A 331 18.18 9.54 -30.69
N PHE A 332 17.60 9.76 -29.51
CA PHE A 332 16.53 8.97 -28.87
C PHE A 332 15.17 8.93 -29.60
N ASN A 333 15.06 9.44 -30.83
CA ASN A 333 13.74 9.74 -31.43
C ASN A 333 13.04 8.56 -32.12
N ASP A 334 13.68 7.42 -32.38
CA ASP A 334 13.10 6.37 -33.26
C ASP A 334 13.14 4.94 -32.72
N VAL A 335 13.24 4.74 -31.39
CA VAL A 335 12.78 3.44 -30.83
C VAL A 335 11.25 3.46 -30.93
N LEU A 336 10.77 3.07 -32.10
CA LEU A 336 9.37 2.84 -32.42
C LEU A 336 8.94 1.61 -31.61
N LEU A 337 8.74 1.86 -30.33
CA LEU A 337 8.14 0.95 -29.37
C LEU A 337 6.88 0.44 -30.05
N ASN A 338 6.87 -0.84 -30.44
CA ASN A 338 5.75 -1.45 -31.16
C ASN A 338 4.49 -1.03 -30.41
N LYS A 339 3.72 -0.13 -31.05
CA LYS A 339 2.59 0.52 -30.43
C LYS A 339 1.70 -0.62 -29.97
N MET A 340 1.52 -0.78 -28.65
CA MET A 340 0.56 -1.74 -28.14
C MET A 340 -0.73 -1.54 -28.92
N ASP A 341 -1.31 -2.64 -29.39
CA ASP A 341 -2.57 -2.58 -30.10
C ASP A 341 -3.53 -1.69 -29.30
N PRO A 342 -4.26 -0.79 -29.98
CA PRO A 342 -5.15 0.12 -29.28
C PRO A 342 -6.04 -0.68 -28.33
N PRO A 343 -6.26 -0.20 -27.10
CA PRO A 343 -7.06 -0.92 -26.12
C PRO A 343 -8.37 -1.34 -26.77
N ALA A 344 -8.75 -2.60 -26.58
CA ALA A 344 -9.94 -3.16 -27.20
C ALA A 344 -11.15 -2.25 -26.95
N ASP A 345 -11.95 -1.99 -27.99
CA ASP A 345 -13.18 -1.22 -27.82
C ASP A 345 -14.13 -2.02 -26.93
N TRP A 346 -14.23 -1.60 -25.66
CA TRP A 346 -15.05 -2.28 -24.65
C TRP A 346 -16.53 -2.32 -25.02
N ARG A 347 -16.97 -1.53 -26.00
CA ARG A 347 -18.35 -1.52 -26.53
C ARG A 347 -18.59 -2.61 -27.57
N ASN A 348 -17.54 -3.22 -28.10
CA ASN A 348 -17.62 -4.24 -29.13
C ASN A 348 -17.18 -5.61 -28.61
N CYS A 349 -18.11 -6.37 -28.03
CA CYS A 349 -17.87 -7.73 -27.56
C CYS A 349 -17.59 -8.76 -28.68
N SER A 350 -17.67 -8.34 -29.96
CA SER A 350 -17.28 -9.18 -31.09
C SER A 350 -15.80 -9.07 -31.48
N ALA A 351 -15.03 -8.20 -30.81
CA ALA A 351 -13.60 -8.04 -31.04
C ALA A 351 -12.82 -9.27 -30.54
N HIS A 352 -12.68 -10.29 -31.39
CA HIS A 352 -11.90 -11.51 -31.12
C HIS A 352 -10.39 -11.28 -30.85
N GLY A 353 -9.90 -10.04 -30.94
CA GLY A 353 -8.48 -9.71 -30.80
C GLY A 353 -7.98 -9.56 -29.36
N TYR A 354 -8.87 -9.47 -28.37
CA TYR A 354 -8.46 -9.28 -26.97
C TYR A 354 -8.65 -10.58 -26.18
N HIS A 355 -7.62 -11.42 -26.21
CA HIS A 355 -7.42 -12.50 -25.27
C HIS A 355 -6.16 -12.14 -24.45
N PRO A 356 -6.32 -11.62 -23.22
CA PRO A 356 -5.19 -11.31 -22.35
C PRO A 356 -4.36 -12.55 -21.99
#